data_AF-A0A6A7M6X5-F1
#
_entry.id   AF-A0A6A7M6X5-F1
#
_cell.length_a   1.000
_cell.length_b   1.000
_cell.length_c   1.000
_cell.angle_alpha   90.00
_cell.angle_beta   90.00
_cell.angle_gamma   90.00
#
_symmetry.space_group_name_H-M   'P 1'
#
loop_
_entity.id
_entity.type
_entity.pdbx_description
1 polymer ?
#
loop_
_entity_poly.entity_id
_entity_poly.type
_entity_poly.pdbx_seq_one_letter_code
_entity_poly.pdbx_strand_id
1 'polypeptide(L)'
;MAKETTCVFRASLKAKLYREIEIEGSRSLSDLAEAIAGAFDFDFDHAFGFYSKLTGRYHESPEQYELFADMEGGASDAKSVERTKIAQAFPKAGKKMLFVFDYGDEWRFQVELTALGEKAPKTRYPRMVAAMGEAPSQYPEEDEDE
;
A
#
# COMPACT_ATOMS: atom_id res chain seq x y z
N MET A 1 10.35 28.22 0.09
CA MET A 1 9.28 27.23 0.33
C MET A 1 9.84 25.87 -0.06
N ALA A 2 9.81 24.88 0.83
CA ALA A 2 10.22 23.53 0.47
C ALA A 2 9.24 22.99 -0.57
N LYS A 3 9.74 22.41 -1.67
CA LYS A 3 8.91 21.74 -2.67
C LYS A 3 8.26 20.52 -2.00
N GLU A 4 6.93 20.44 -2.01
CA GLU A 4 6.22 19.26 -1.51
C GLU A 4 6.41 18.11 -2.51
N THR A 5 7.10 17.05 -2.07
CA THR A 5 7.45 15.89 -2.91
C THR A 5 6.27 14.92 -3.01
N THR A 6 6.01 14.42 -4.22
CA THR A 6 5.09 13.31 -4.47
C THR A 6 5.86 12.02 -4.75
N CYS A 7 5.19 10.89 -4.52
CA CYS A 7 5.69 9.55 -4.76
C CYS A 7 4.75 8.85 -5.73
N VAL A 8 5.30 8.22 -6.78
CA VAL A 8 4.54 7.37 -7.70
C VAL A 8 4.81 5.92 -7.33
N PHE A 9 3.76 5.20 -6.96
CA PHE A 9 3.82 3.79 -6.61
C PHE A 9 3.19 2.94 -7.69
N ARG A 10 3.81 1.80 -8.00
CA ARG A 10 3.14 0.70 -8.69
C ARG A 10 2.77 -0.36 -7.68
N ALA A 11 1.48 -0.62 -7.52
CA ALA A 11 0.94 -1.73 -6.71
C ALA A 11 0.45 -2.84 -7.65
N SER A 12 0.96 -4.06 -7.49
CA SER A 12 0.69 -5.18 -8.41
C SER A 12 0.19 -6.41 -7.66
N LEU A 13 -0.94 -6.97 -8.09
CA LEU A 13 -1.40 -8.31 -7.66
C LEU A 13 -0.80 -9.41 -8.53
N LYS A 14 -0.64 -9.14 -9.84
CA LYS A 14 -0.04 -10.05 -10.82
C LYS A 14 0.76 -9.23 -11.83
N ALA A 15 1.60 -9.88 -12.64
CA ALA A 15 2.45 -9.20 -13.63
C ALA A 15 1.69 -8.28 -14.61
N LYS A 16 0.44 -8.63 -14.95
CA LYS A 16 -0.45 -7.85 -15.83
C LYS A 16 -1.67 -7.27 -15.10
N LEU A 17 -1.60 -7.16 -13.77
CA LEU A 17 -2.65 -6.59 -12.94
C LEU A 17 -2.02 -5.64 -11.92
N TYR A 18 -2.02 -4.35 -12.25
CA TYR A 18 -1.42 -3.31 -11.43
C TYR A 18 -2.14 -1.96 -11.53
N ARG A 19 -1.84 -1.10 -10.56
CA ARG A 19 -2.24 0.31 -10.52
C ARG A 19 -1.01 1.16 -10.24
N GLU A 20 -0.93 2.31 -10.90
CA GLU A 20 0.04 3.34 -10.56
C GLU A 20 -0.66 4.51 -9.89
N ILE A 21 -0.20 4.86 -8.70
CA ILE A 21 -0.82 5.84 -7.80
C ILE A 21 0.21 6.89 -7.44
N GLU A 22 -0.15 8.16 -7.61
CA GLU A 22 0.66 9.29 -7.14
C GLU A 22 0.05 9.86 -5.86
N ILE A 23 0.87 10.04 -4.83
CA ILE A 23 0.48 10.50 -3.49
C ILE A 23 1.56 11.39 -2.87
N GLU A 24 1.24 12.32 -1.97
CA GLU A 24 2.27 13.13 -1.32
C GLU A 24 3.12 12.31 -0.34
N GLY A 25 4.45 12.48 -0.40
CA GLY A 25 5.38 11.75 0.47
C GLY A 25 5.25 12.06 1.97
N SER A 26 4.51 13.13 2.32
CA SER A 26 4.20 13.55 3.69
C SER A 26 2.95 12.86 4.28
N ARG A 27 2.19 12.12 3.46
CA ARG A 27 1.10 11.24 3.90
C ARG A 27 1.62 10.03 4.68
N SER A 28 0.74 9.37 5.42
CA SER A 28 1.05 8.16 6.20
C SER A 28 1.11 6.92 5.29
N LEU A 29 1.59 5.79 5.82
CA LEU A 29 1.46 4.51 5.14
C LEU A 29 0.02 4.01 5.09
N SER A 30 -0.81 4.42 6.05
CA SER A 30 -2.24 4.14 6.04
C SER A 30 -2.95 4.84 4.87
N ASP A 31 -2.64 6.12 4.63
CA ASP A 31 -3.14 6.85 3.45
C ASP A 31 -2.72 6.15 2.13
N LEU A 32 -1.52 5.56 2.09
CA LEU A 32 -1.07 4.78 0.93
C LEU A 32 -1.83 3.45 0.80
N ALA A 33 -2.08 2.75 1.91
CA ALA A 33 -2.84 1.50 1.92
C ALA A 33 -4.28 1.71 1.43
N GLU A 34 -4.96 2.74 1.95
CA GLU A 34 -6.30 3.14 1.50
C GLU A 34 -6.31 3.48 0.00
N ALA A 35 -5.31 4.25 -0.46
CA ALA A 35 -5.19 4.60 -1.88
C ALA A 35 -4.95 3.37 -2.78
N ILE A 36 -4.21 2.37 -2.30
CA ILE A 36 -4.00 1.11 -3.03
C ILE A 36 -5.30 0.31 -3.06
N ALA A 37 -5.95 0.07 -1.93
CA ALA A 37 -7.20 -0.69 -1.86
C ALA A 37 -8.27 -0.07 -2.77
N GLY A 38 -8.50 1.24 -2.64
CA GLY A 38 -9.46 1.96 -3.48
C GLY A 38 -9.12 1.97 -4.97
N ALA A 39 -7.84 1.86 -5.34
CA ALA A 39 -7.43 1.73 -6.75
C ALA A 39 -7.80 0.38 -7.39
N PHE A 40 -8.09 -0.62 -6.56
CA PHE A 40 -8.62 -1.93 -6.97
C PHE A 40 -10.10 -2.09 -6.64
N ASP A 41 -10.81 -1.00 -6.31
CA ASP A 41 -12.23 -0.99 -5.92
C ASP A 41 -12.53 -1.88 -4.70
N PHE A 42 -11.56 -2.00 -3.78
CA PHE A 42 -11.74 -2.71 -2.52
C PHE A 42 -12.25 -1.78 -1.43
N ASP A 43 -13.13 -2.29 -0.58
CA ASP A 43 -13.47 -1.69 0.70
C ASP A 43 -12.27 -1.80 1.65
N PHE A 44 -11.96 -0.71 2.36
CA PHE A 44 -10.80 -0.59 3.24
C PHE A 44 -11.20 -0.69 4.71
N ASP A 45 -11.69 -1.86 5.12
CA ASP A 45 -12.29 -2.14 6.43
C ASP A 45 -11.54 -3.23 7.22
N HIS A 46 -10.52 -3.85 6.62
CA HIS A 46 -9.72 -4.91 7.23
C HIS A 46 -8.32 -4.43 7.68
N ALA A 47 -7.68 -5.24 8.53
CA ALA A 47 -6.32 -5.00 8.99
C ALA A 47 -5.29 -5.23 7.88
N PHE A 48 -4.16 -4.53 7.97
CA PHE A 48 -3.13 -4.55 6.94
C PHE A 48 -1.73 -4.22 7.46
N GLY A 49 -0.72 -4.43 6.61
CA GLY A 49 0.67 -4.14 6.90
C GLY A 49 1.58 -4.09 5.66
N PHE A 50 2.77 -3.51 5.84
CA PHE A 50 3.83 -3.43 4.83
C PHE A 50 5.08 -4.16 5.31
N TYR A 51 5.65 -5.01 4.45
CA TYR A 51 6.73 -5.93 4.80
C TYR A 51 7.87 -5.87 3.78
N SER A 52 9.12 -5.93 4.23
CA SER A 52 10.29 -5.87 3.34
C SER A 52 10.59 -7.18 2.61
N LYS A 53 10.14 -8.34 3.13
CA LYS A 53 10.15 -9.60 2.37
C LYS A 53 8.99 -9.62 1.38
N LEU A 54 9.33 -9.75 0.09
CA LEU A 54 8.33 -9.78 -0.99
C LEU A 54 7.69 -11.15 -1.21
N THR A 55 8.28 -12.21 -0.64
CA THR A 55 7.88 -13.61 -0.84
C THR A 55 8.11 -14.44 0.43
N GLY A 56 7.40 -15.56 0.54
CA GLY A 56 7.57 -16.49 1.66
C GLY A 56 6.99 -15.95 2.96
N ARG A 57 7.65 -16.24 4.09
CA ARG A 57 7.22 -15.84 5.43
C ARG A 57 7.47 -14.34 5.66
N TYR A 58 6.50 -13.51 5.28
CA TYR A 58 6.62 -12.05 5.32
C TYR A 58 6.59 -11.47 6.74
N HIS A 59 5.96 -12.13 7.71
CA HIS A 59 6.01 -11.76 9.13
C HIS A 59 7.43 -11.78 9.72
N GLU A 60 8.37 -12.51 9.11
CA GLU A 60 9.78 -12.50 9.50
C GLU A 60 10.56 -11.37 8.78
N SER A 61 9.88 -10.31 8.36
CA SER A 61 10.53 -9.18 7.69
C SER A 61 11.37 -8.37 8.67
N PRO A 62 12.61 -8.00 8.31
CA PRO A 62 13.45 -7.15 9.16
C PRO A 62 12.90 -5.71 9.27
N GLU A 63 12.10 -5.29 8.30
CA GLU A 63 11.36 -4.03 8.31
C GLU A 63 9.89 -4.33 8.04
N GLN A 64 9.04 -3.94 9.00
CA GLN A 64 7.59 -4.15 8.98
C GLN A 64 6.85 -2.95 9.58
N TYR A 65 5.69 -2.64 9.00
CA TYR A 65 4.77 -1.61 9.47
C TYR A 65 3.36 -2.21 9.51
N GLU A 66 2.65 -2.10 10.63
CA GLU A 66 1.37 -2.79 10.82
C GLU A 66 0.33 -1.89 11.49
N LEU A 67 -0.95 -2.06 11.13
CA LEU A 67 -2.06 -1.37 11.78
C LEU A 67 -2.12 -1.66 13.29
N PHE A 68 -1.77 -2.88 13.71
CA PHE A 68 -1.79 -3.26 15.13
C PHE A 68 -0.74 -2.49 15.97
N ALA A 69 0.30 -1.93 15.36
CA ALA A 69 1.26 -1.06 16.05
C ALA A 69 0.69 0.34 16.37
N ASP A 70 -0.52 0.63 15.89
CA ASP A 70 -1.29 1.84 16.19
C ASP A 70 -2.42 1.62 17.19
N MET A 71 -2.69 0.37 17.56
CA MET A 71 -3.69 0.02 18.58
C MET A 71 -3.10 0.05 19.99
N GLU A 72 -3.92 0.43 20.97
CA GLU A 72 -3.53 0.45 22.38
C GLU A 72 -3.22 -0.97 22.89
N GLY A 73 -2.03 -1.16 23.47
CA GLY A 73 -1.56 -2.48 23.89
C GLY A 73 -0.96 -3.35 22.78
N GLY A 74 -0.73 -2.80 21.58
CA GLY A 74 -0.08 -3.51 20.48
C GLY A 74 1.30 -4.06 20.86
N ALA A 75 1.42 -5.39 20.90
CA ALA A 75 2.64 -6.12 21.23
C ALA A 75 3.46 -6.52 19.99
N SER A 76 3.43 -5.71 18.93
CA SER A 76 4.19 -5.97 17.70
C SER A 76 5.49 -5.18 17.71
N ASP A 77 6.59 -5.82 17.31
CA ASP A 77 7.87 -5.15 17.01
C ASP A 77 7.78 -4.29 15.72
N ALA A 78 6.63 -4.29 15.05
CA ALA A 78 6.39 -3.48 13.88
C ALA A 78 6.25 -1.99 14.19
N LYS A 79 6.54 -1.18 13.18
CA LYS A 79 6.34 0.26 13.23
C LYS A 79 4.89 0.60 12.88
N SER A 80 4.46 1.76 13.32
CA SER A 80 3.14 2.34 13.02
C SER A 80 2.95 2.67 11.54
N VAL A 81 1.76 2.41 10.99
CA VAL A 81 1.37 2.84 9.63
C VAL A 81 0.80 4.26 9.62
N GLU A 82 0.17 4.71 10.71
CA GLU A 82 -0.39 6.06 10.86
C GLU A 82 0.70 7.13 11.05
N ARG A 83 1.74 6.80 11.83
CA ARG A 83 2.81 7.72 12.24
C ARG A 83 4.00 7.70 11.30
N THR A 84 4.18 6.64 10.51
CA THR A 84 5.25 6.56 9.52
C THR A 84 4.82 7.26 8.23
N LYS A 85 5.64 8.21 7.78
CA LYS A 85 5.43 8.88 6.50
C LYS A 85 5.91 8.05 5.33
N ILE A 86 5.25 8.17 4.19
CA ILE A 86 5.62 7.50 2.94
C ILE A 86 7.10 7.75 2.61
N ALA A 87 7.56 9.00 2.69
CA ALA A 87 8.95 9.37 2.41
C ALA A 87 9.97 8.75 3.39
N GLN A 88 9.54 8.32 4.58
CA GLN A 88 10.41 7.63 5.54
C GLN A 88 10.54 6.14 5.19
N ALA A 89 9.43 5.47 4.87
CA ALA A 89 9.41 4.04 4.52
C ALA A 89 9.98 3.78 3.11
N PHE A 90 9.68 4.68 2.16
CA PHE A 90 10.12 4.64 0.77
C PHE A 90 10.99 5.86 0.43
N PRO A 91 12.25 5.93 0.91
CA PRO A 91 13.09 7.10 0.75
C PRO A 91 13.65 7.30 -0.67
N LYS A 92 13.59 6.28 -1.53
CA LYS A 92 14.14 6.33 -2.89
C LYS A 92 13.39 5.41 -3.86
N ALA A 93 13.36 5.83 -5.12
CA ALA A 93 12.84 4.99 -6.20
C ALA A 93 13.54 3.62 -6.27
N GLY A 94 12.79 2.59 -6.65
CA GLY A 94 13.19 1.19 -6.64
C GLY A 94 13.00 0.47 -5.30
N LYS A 95 12.67 1.17 -4.20
CA LYS A 95 12.28 0.50 -2.94
C LYS A 95 10.96 -0.24 -3.16
N LYS A 96 10.94 -1.51 -2.74
CA LYS A 96 9.77 -2.39 -2.79
C LYS A 96 9.40 -2.88 -1.40
N MET A 97 8.10 -3.08 -1.19
CA MET A 97 7.54 -3.77 -0.03
C MET A 97 6.34 -4.61 -0.47
N LEU A 98 6.03 -5.63 0.31
CA LEU A 98 4.79 -6.36 0.21
C LEU A 98 3.75 -5.65 1.07
N PHE A 99 2.67 -5.19 0.47
CA PHE A 99 1.47 -4.75 1.18
C PHE A 99 0.53 -5.95 1.29
N VAL A 100 0.23 -6.35 2.52
CA VAL A 100 -0.74 -7.41 2.81
C VAL A 100 -1.97 -6.72 3.40
N PHE A 101 -3.10 -6.87 2.71
CA PHE A 101 -4.40 -6.37 3.13
C PHE A 101 -5.32 -7.55 3.42
N ASP A 102 -6.08 -7.45 4.50
CA ASP A 102 -6.89 -8.54 5.05
C ASP A 102 -6.03 -9.76 5.41
N TYR A 103 -5.76 -9.97 6.70
CA TYR A 103 -4.95 -11.11 7.13
C TYR A 103 -5.70 -12.45 7.09
N GLY A 104 -7.02 -12.45 6.82
CA GLY A 104 -7.79 -13.66 6.55
C GLY A 104 -7.57 -14.16 5.12
N ASP A 105 -7.87 -13.30 4.13
CA ASP A 105 -7.77 -13.62 2.69
C ASP A 105 -6.38 -13.37 2.08
N GLU A 106 -5.54 -12.61 2.77
CA GLU A 106 -4.15 -12.30 2.41
C GLU A 106 -3.99 -11.70 1.01
N TRP A 107 -4.67 -10.59 0.74
CA TRP A 107 -4.43 -9.82 -0.49
C TRP A 107 -3.00 -9.26 -0.50
N ARG A 108 -2.15 -9.85 -1.34
CA ARG A 108 -0.71 -9.58 -1.41
C ARG A 108 -0.36 -8.72 -2.62
N PHE A 109 -0.15 -7.43 -2.39
CA PHE A 109 0.30 -6.47 -3.40
C PHE A 109 1.80 -6.26 -3.31
N GLN A 110 2.52 -6.46 -4.41
CA GLN A 110 3.89 -5.97 -4.51
C GLN A 110 3.85 -4.46 -4.82
N VAL A 111 4.33 -3.65 -3.88
CA VAL A 111 4.33 -2.18 -3.97
C VAL A 111 5.75 -1.68 -4.20
N GLU A 112 5.94 -0.94 -5.28
CA GLU A 112 7.23 -0.35 -5.66
C GLU A 112 7.12 1.16 -5.82
N LEU A 113 8.00 1.92 -5.16
CA LEU A 113 8.18 3.34 -5.46
C LEU A 113 8.91 3.46 -6.79
N THR A 114 8.22 3.85 -7.86
CA THR A 114 8.79 3.92 -9.21
C THR A 114 9.42 5.27 -9.51
N ALA A 115 8.87 6.35 -8.94
CA ALA A 115 9.38 7.71 -9.16
C ALA A 115 9.11 8.63 -7.96
N LEU A 116 9.96 9.66 -7.83
CA LEU A 116 9.73 10.82 -6.98
C LEU A 116 9.38 12.01 -7.89
N GLY A 117 8.41 12.80 -7.47
CA GLY A 117 7.89 13.94 -8.21
C GLY A 117 7.72 15.18 -7.34
N GLU A 118 7.16 16.23 -7.94
CA GLU A 118 6.79 17.45 -7.26
C GLU A 118 5.29 17.65 -7.36
N LYS A 119 4.68 18.15 -6.28
CA LYS A 119 3.25 18.47 -6.26
C LYS A 119 2.89 19.44 -7.38
N ALA A 120 1.98 19.02 -8.25
CA ALA A 120 1.51 19.87 -9.34
C ALA A 120 0.48 20.89 -8.82
N PRO A 121 0.52 22.15 -9.29
CA PRO A 121 -0.45 23.17 -8.87
C PRO A 121 -1.87 22.74 -9.23
N LYS A 122 -2.82 23.00 -8.31
CA LYS A 122 -4.26 22.68 -8.47
C LYS A 122 -4.57 21.19 -8.69
N THR A 123 -3.66 20.29 -8.34
CA THR A 123 -3.86 18.84 -8.44
C THR A 123 -4.28 18.25 -7.10
N ARG A 124 -5.24 17.34 -7.12
CA ARG A 124 -5.67 16.56 -5.95
C ARG A 124 -4.93 15.22 -5.90
N TYR A 125 -4.63 14.79 -4.69
CA TYR A 125 -3.93 13.56 -4.36
C TYR A 125 -4.70 12.83 -3.26
N PRO A 126 -4.61 11.49 -3.17
CA PRO A 126 -3.96 10.60 -4.13
C PRO A 126 -4.69 10.59 -5.49
N ARG A 127 -4.00 10.18 -6.56
CA ARG A 127 -4.60 9.97 -7.89
C ARG A 127 -4.01 8.76 -8.58
N MET A 128 -4.84 8.06 -9.34
CA MET A 128 -4.37 7.00 -10.23
C MET A 128 -3.81 7.62 -11.53
N VAL A 129 -2.61 7.24 -11.92
CA VAL A 129 -1.93 7.73 -13.13
C VAL A 129 -1.85 6.67 -14.23
N ALA A 130 -1.94 5.38 -13.88
CA ALA A 130 -2.07 4.29 -14.84
C ALA A 130 -2.78 3.08 -14.22
N ALA A 131 -3.41 2.26 -15.07
CA ALA A 131 -4.03 0.99 -14.69
C ALA A 131 -3.77 -0.05 -15.77
N MET A 132 -3.63 -1.31 -15.35
CA MET A 132 -3.51 -2.46 -16.23
C MET A 132 -4.23 -3.66 -15.60
N GLY A 133 -5.05 -4.34 -16.40
CA GLY A 133 -5.86 -5.48 -15.98
C GLY A 133 -7.10 -5.09 -15.15
N GLU A 134 -8.12 -5.93 -15.23
CA GLU A 134 -9.35 -5.79 -14.44
C GLU A 134 -9.08 -6.10 -12.97
N ALA A 135 -9.60 -5.26 -12.07
CA ALA A 135 -9.56 -5.55 -10.65
C ALA A 135 -10.41 -6.81 -10.36
N PRO A 136 -9.94 -7.72 -9.50
CA PRO A 136 -10.75 -8.87 -9.10
C PRO A 136 -11.91 -8.40 -8.21
N SER A 137 -12.97 -9.20 -8.10
CA SER A 137 -13.91 -9.04 -6.98
C SER A 137 -13.15 -9.25 -5.67
N GLN A 138 -13.36 -8.38 -4.69
CA GLN A 138 -12.68 -8.47 -3.39
C GLN A 138 -13.10 -9.73 -2.63
N TYR A 139 -14.38 -10.08 -2.66
CA TYR A 139 -14.92 -11.32 -2.09
C TYR A 139 -15.95 -11.85 -3.09
N PRO A 140 -15.57 -12.77 -4.00
CA PRO A 140 -16.58 -13.47 -4.81
C PRO A 140 -17.48 -14.27 -3.86
N GLU A 141 -18.80 -14.20 -4.07
CA GLU A 141 -19.72 -15.08 -3.35
C GLU A 141 -19.28 -16.53 -3.61
N GLU A 142 -19.16 -17.33 -2.55
CA GLU A 142 -18.96 -18.76 -2.70
C GLU A 142 -20.18 -19.28 -3.47
N ASP A 143 -19.97 -19.84 -4.67
CA ASP A 143 -21.04 -20.55 -5.37
C ASP A 143 -21.56 -21.62 -4.39
N GLU A 144 -22.78 -21.43 -3.88
CA GLU A 144 -23.56 -22.46 -3.19
C GLU A 144 -23.92 -23.54 -4.22
N ASP A 145 -22.93 -24.30 -4.67
CA ASP A 145 -23.16 -25.56 -5.36
C ASP A 145 -23.63 -26.59 -4.30
N GLU A 146 -24.95 -26.69 -4.16
CA GLU A 146 -25.70 -27.71 -3.41
C GLU A 146 -25.42 -29.15 -3.88
#